data_AF-W9XKD3-F1
#
_entry.id   AF-W9XKD3-F1
#
_cell.length_a   1.000
_cell.length_b   1.000
_cell.length_c   1.000
_cell.angle_alpha   90.00
_cell.angle_beta   90.00
_cell.angle_gamma   90.00
#
_symmetry.space_group_name_H-M   'P 1'
#
loop_
_entity.id
_entity.type
_entity.pdbx_description
1 polymer ?
#
loop_
_entity_poly.entity_id
_entity_poly.type
_entity_poly.pdbx_seq_one_letter_code
_entity_poly.pdbx_strand_id
1 'polypeptide(L)'
;DSHDPPALSAAAIDTAAPDWTQIEEEDYNMLVKLQRPHLREEFFDHLQSHASNIRDIVSHHLSLNKTQQCKISARSEWLYGDFNTCVPITITNWREQRLLLRCPFPHMVGGLTELDEKTRCEAATFAWISSNCPQIPIPRLWGFGLGNGLS
;
A
#
# COMPACT_ATOMS: atom_id res chain seq x y z
N ASP A 1 -11.33 78.95 -7.55
CA ASP A 1 -11.45 78.12 -8.75
C ASP A 1 -10.93 76.72 -8.51
N SER A 2 -11.88 75.80 -8.69
CA SER A 2 -11.85 74.34 -8.62
C SER A 2 -10.52 73.65 -8.97
N HIS A 3 -10.03 72.84 -8.04
CA HIS A 3 -9.14 71.72 -8.32
C HIS A 3 -9.73 70.48 -7.67
N ASP A 4 -10.55 69.75 -8.42
CA ASP A 4 -10.95 68.39 -8.07
C ASP A 4 -9.72 67.47 -8.24
N PRO A 5 -9.45 66.56 -7.29
CA PRO A 5 -8.48 65.51 -7.50
C PRO A 5 -8.99 64.49 -8.54
N PRO A 6 -8.12 63.87 -9.34
CA PRO A 6 -8.54 62.88 -10.33
C PRO A 6 -9.13 61.66 -9.61
N ALA A 7 -10.24 61.16 -10.15
CA ALA A 7 -10.90 59.96 -9.67
C ALA A 7 -9.92 58.77 -9.67
N LEU A 8 -9.76 58.15 -8.50
CA LEU A 8 -9.10 56.86 -8.38
C LEU A 8 -9.88 55.84 -9.20
N SER A 9 -9.24 55.31 -10.25
CA SER A 9 -9.72 54.14 -10.98
C SER A 9 -9.86 52.99 -9.98
N ALA A 10 -11.10 52.60 -9.68
CA ALA A 10 -11.40 51.35 -9.02
C ALA A 10 -11.03 50.23 -10.01
N ALA A 11 -9.78 49.76 -9.94
CA ALA A 11 -9.43 48.47 -10.49
C ALA A 11 -10.38 47.47 -9.83
N ALA A 12 -11.31 46.95 -10.63
CA ALA A 12 -12.23 45.91 -10.22
C ALA A 12 -11.38 44.78 -9.65
N ILE A 13 -11.49 44.55 -8.34
CA ILE A 13 -11.05 43.30 -7.75
C ILE A 13 -11.99 42.28 -8.36
N ASP A 14 -11.48 41.55 -9.34
CA ASP A 14 -12.13 40.38 -9.91
C ASP A 14 -12.20 39.33 -8.81
N THR A 15 -13.22 39.43 -7.95
CA THR A 15 -13.63 38.35 -7.07
C THR A 15 -14.42 37.36 -7.92
N ALA A 16 -13.74 36.68 -8.83
CA ALA A 16 -14.22 35.41 -9.34
C ALA A 16 -14.20 34.45 -8.14
N ALA A 17 -15.38 34.23 -7.55
CA ALA A 17 -15.57 33.12 -6.63
C ALA A 17 -15.16 31.84 -7.38
N PRO A 18 -14.34 30.97 -6.76
CA PRO A 18 -13.92 29.74 -7.41
C PRO A 18 -15.17 28.96 -7.87
N ASP A 19 -15.12 28.48 -9.10
CA ASP A 19 -16.12 27.59 -9.66
C ASP A 19 -16.30 26.40 -8.71
N TRP A 20 -17.51 26.22 -8.18
CA TRP A 20 -17.81 25.16 -7.21
C TRP A 20 -17.46 23.77 -7.75
N THR A 21 -17.40 23.59 -9.08
CA THR A 21 -16.98 22.34 -9.73
C THR A 21 -15.47 22.05 -9.63
N GLN A 22 -14.67 23.01 -9.17
CA GLN A 22 -13.24 22.82 -8.82
C GLN A 22 -13.01 22.56 -7.31
N ILE A 23 -14.07 22.53 -6.50
CA ILE A 23 -14.01 22.22 -5.05
C ILE A 23 -14.65 20.85 -4.79
N GLU A 24 -14.34 19.86 -5.62
CA GLU A 24 -14.66 18.45 -5.34
C GLU A 24 -13.40 17.60 -5.07
N GLU A 25 -12.23 18.22 -4.94
CA GLU A 25 -10.98 17.49 -4.71
C GLU A 25 -10.43 17.78 -3.31
N GLU A 26 -10.51 16.74 -2.47
CA GLU A 26 -9.80 16.55 -1.20
C GLU A 26 -10.48 16.98 0.11
N ASP A 27 -11.75 16.61 0.33
CA ASP A 27 -12.29 16.52 1.71
C ASP A 27 -11.73 15.26 2.44
N TYR A 28 -10.40 15.08 2.35
CA TYR A 28 -9.71 14.09 3.15
C TYR A 28 -9.69 14.59 4.58
N ASN A 29 -10.12 13.74 5.51
CA ASN A 29 -9.91 14.00 6.92
C ASN A 29 -8.40 14.15 7.19
N MET A 30 -7.92 15.40 7.25
CA MET A 30 -6.51 15.74 7.41
C MET A 30 -5.94 15.14 8.70
N LEU A 31 -6.78 14.92 9.72
CA LEU A 31 -6.38 14.22 10.95
C LEU A 31 -5.97 12.77 10.66
N VAL A 32 -6.70 12.07 9.79
CA VAL A 32 -6.36 10.71 9.37
C VAL A 32 -5.05 10.71 8.58
N LYS A 33 -4.86 11.67 7.66
CA LYS A 33 -3.59 11.81 6.91
C LYS A 33 -2.40 12.05 7.84
N LEU A 34 -2.55 12.88 8.87
CA LEU A 34 -1.51 13.17 9.86
C LEU A 34 -1.11 11.93 10.69
N GLN A 35 -2.03 10.99 10.91
CA GLN A 35 -1.76 9.75 11.64
C GLN A 35 -1.05 8.67 10.81
N ARG A 36 -1.16 8.71 9.47
CA ARG A 36 -0.62 7.66 8.59
C ARG A 36 0.86 7.34 8.82
N PRO A 37 1.79 8.31 8.98
CA PRO A 37 3.19 7.98 9.22
C PRO A 37 3.38 7.16 10.50
N HIS A 38 2.68 7.51 11.57
CA HIS A 38 2.75 6.82 12.85
C HIS A 38 2.16 5.41 12.77
N LEU A 39 0.95 5.27 12.22
CA LEU A 39 0.27 3.98 12.05
C LEU A 39 1.05 3.04 11.11
N ARG A 40 1.77 3.59 10.13
CA ARG A 40 2.69 2.85 9.28
C ARG A 40 3.88 2.31 10.07
N GLU A 41 4.53 3.15 10.88
CA GLU A 41 5.64 2.70 11.72
C GLU A 41 5.20 1.64 12.74
N GLU A 42 4.04 1.81 13.37
CA GLU A 42 3.46 0.78 14.26
C GLU A 42 3.24 -0.54 13.54
N PHE A 43 2.72 -0.49 12.31
CA PHE A 43 2.51 -1.70 11.52
C PHE A 43 3.84 -2.35 11.12
N PHE A 44 4.85 -1.55 10.77
CA PHE A 44 6.16 -2.11 10.51
C PHE A 44 6.78 -2.74 11.76
N ASP A 45 6.62 -2.14 12.94
CA ASP A 45 7.10 -2.69 14.22
C ASP A 45 6.40 -4.01 14.54
N HIS A 46 5.10 -4.08 14.25
CA HIS A 46 4.34 -5.31 14.33
C HIS A 46 4.91 -6.40 13.40
N LEU A 47 5.13 -6.10 12.11
CA LEU A 47 5.73 -7.06 11.18
C LEU A 47 7.14 -7.49 11.61
N GLN A 48 7.95 -6.55 12.11
CA GLN A 48 9.33 -6.81 12.52
C GLN A 48 9.40 -7.71 13.75
N SER A 49 8.55 -7.46 14.74
CA SER A 49 8.42 -8.31 15.94
C SER A 49 7.87 -9.71 15.62
N HIS A 50 7.16 -9.87 14.49
CA HIS A 50 6.60 -11.14 14.02
C HIS A 50 7.40 -11.76 12.85
N ALA A 51 8.63 -11.33 12.61
CA ALA A 51 9.45 -11.82 11.49
C ALA A 51 9.74 -13.33 11.55
N SER A 52 9.72 -13.96 12.74
CA SER A 52 9.74 -15.42 12.88
C SER A 52 8.50 -16.07 12.29
N ASN A 53 7.31 -15.56 12.64
CA ASN A 53 6.04 -16.10 12.18
C ASN A 53 5.91 -15.93 10.66
N ILE A 54 6.34 -14.78 10.12
CA ILE A 54 6.39 -14.55 8.67
C ILE A 54 7.25 -15.63 7.98
N ARG A 55 8.43 -15.91 8.54
CA ARG A 55 9.33 -16.94 8.00
C ARG A 55 8.67 -18.32 8.02
N ASP A 56 7.99 -18.66 9.10
CA ASP A 56 7.33 -19.97 9.26
C ASP A 56 6.16 -20.12 8.28
N ILE A 57 5.33 -19.08 8.14
CA ILE A 57 4.22 -19.04 7.18
C ILE A 57 4.74 -19.20 5.75
N VAL A 58 5.76 -18.42 5.36
CA VAL A 58 6.34 -18.50 4.01
C VAL A 58 6.98 -19.86 3.76
N SER A 59 7.67 -20.42 4.76
CA SER A 59 8.28 -21.74 4.64
C SER A 59 7.24 -22.84 4.47
N HIS A 60 6.12 -22.75 5.19
CA HIS A 60 4.99 -23.66 5.08
C HIS A 60 4.32 -23.55 3.70
N HIS A 61 3.98 -22.34 3.28
CA HIS A 61 3.26 -22.08 2.03
C HIS A 61 4.05 -22.53 0.80
N LEU A 62 5.38 -22.42 0.84
CA LEU A 62 6.27 -22.85 -0.24
C LEU A 62 6.77 -24.29 -0.10
N SER A 63 6.33 -25.00 0.94
CA SER A 63 6.77 -26.37 1.25
C SER A 63 8.30 -26.50 1.30
N LEU A 64 8.96 -25.54 1.95
CA LEU A 64 10.42 -25.54 2.04
C LEU A 64 10.91 -26.72 2.89
N ASN A 65 12.01 -27.32 2.45
CA ASN A 65 12.67 -28.39 3.18
C ASN A 65 13.78 -27.84 4.11
N LYS A 66 14.39 -28.71 4.92
CA LYS A 66 15.39 -28.33 5.93
C LYS A 66 16.68 -27.71 5.37
N THR A 67 16.99 -27.89 4.09
CA THR A 67 18.17 -27.30 3.43
C THR A 67 17.88 -25.92 2.83
N GLN A 68 16.62 -25.50 2.83
CA GLN A 68 16.14 -24.21 2.35
C GLN A 68 15.86 -23.30 3.54
N GLN A 69 16.41 -22.10 3.52
CA GLN A 69 16.25 -21.11 4.59
C GLN A 69 15.54 -19.89 4.05
N CYS A 70 14.42 -19.53 4.68
CA CYS A 70 13.72 -18.28 4.43
C CYS A 70 14.35 -17.16 5.27
N LYS A 71 14.80 -16.10 4.60
CA LYS A 71 15.45 -14.92 5.18
C LYS A 71 14.62 -13.69 4.87
N ILE A 72 14.15 -13.02 5.92
CA ILE A 72 13.47 -11.73 5.83
C ILE A 72 14.56 -10.65 5.76
N SER A 73 14.42 -9.69 4.85
CA SER A 73 15.36 -8.58 4.71
C SER A 73 15.32 -7.65 5.93
N ALA A 74 16.32 -6.79 6.07
CA ALA A 74 16.32 -5.78 7.12
C ALA A 74 15.17 -4.78 6.92
N ARG A 75 14.67 -4.21 8.03
CA ARG A 75 13.63 -3.16 8.05
C ARG A 75 13.91 -2.02 7.07
N SER A 76 15.17 -1.61 6.93
CA SER A 76 15.60 -0.53 6.03
C SER A 76 15.42 -0.85 4.54
N GLU A 77 15.25 -2.12 4.19
CA GLU A 77 15.07 -2.59 2.82
C GLU A 77 13.58 -2.77 2.46
N TRP A 78 12.67 -2.57 3.42
CA TRP A 78 11.24 -2.75 3.18
C TRP A 78 10.71 -1.63 2.29
N LEU A 79 9.86 -2.02 1.34
CA LEU A 79 9.23 -1.10 0.41
C LEU A 79 7.84 -0.75 0.92
N TYR A 80 7.37 0.45 0.61
CA TYR A 80 5.98 0.81 0.87
C TYR A 80 5.49 1.86 -0.12
N GLY A 81 4.19 1.82 -0.37
CA GLY A 81 3.45 2.91 -1.00
C GLY A 81 2.37 3.42 -0.06
N ASP A 82 1.28 3.96 -0.60
CA ASP A 82 0.20 4.49 0.23
C ASP A 82 -0.63 3.40 0.90
N PHE A 83 -0.81 2.25 0.23
CA PHE A 83 -1.77 1.22 0.65
C PHE A 83 -1.14 -0.07 1.16
N ASN A 84 0.14 -0.29 0.85
CA ASN A 84 0.79 -1.57 1.14
C ASN A 84 2.26 -1.36 1.49
N THR A 85 2.77 -2.30 2.26
CA THR A 85 4.20 -2.56 2.37
C THR A 85 4.55 -3.87 1.69
N CYS A 86 5.78 -3.95 1.18
CA CYS A 86 6.38 -5.18 0.72
C CYS A 86 7.63 -5.46 1.54
N VAL A 87 7.68 -6.67 2.10
CA VAL A 87 8.81 -7.22 2.82
C VAL A 87 9.60 -8.12 1.87
N PRO A 88 10.82 -7.75 1.48
CA PRO A 88 11.68 -8.61 0.68
C PRO A 88 12.08 -9.88 1.44
N ILE A 89 12.01 -11.01 0.75
CA ILE A 89 12.35 -12.33 1.29
C ILE A 89 13.30 -13.02 0.34
N THR A 90 14.34 -13.65 0.89
CA THR A 90 15.28 -14.48 0.15
C THR A 90 15.20 -15.92 0.62
N ILE A 91 15.20 -16.88 -0.30
CA ILE A 91 15.20 -18.31 0.04
C ILE A 91 16.45 -18.98 -0.55
N THR A 92 17.27 -19.54 0.32
CA THR A 92 18.50 -20.25 -0.09
C THR A 92 18.16 -21.58 -0.74
N ASN A 93 18.86 -21.95 -1.81
CA ASN A 93 18.72 -23.25 -2.49
C ASN A 93 17.28 -23.55 -2.95
N TRP A 94 16.53 -22.52 -3.34
CA TRP A 94 15.20 -22.64 -3.91
C TRP A 94 15.20 -22.06 -5.32
N ARG A 95 14.31 -22.56 -6.18
CA ARG A 95 14.23 -22.19 -7.61
C ARG A 95 14.08 -20.69 -7.83
N GLU A 96 13.44 -19.99 -6.88
CA GLU A 96 13.00 -18.61 -7.01
C GLU A 96 13.51 -17.82 -5.82
N GLN A 97 14.79 -17.44 -5.87
CA GLN A 97 15.51 -17.03 -4.67
C GLN A 97 14.99 -15.75 -4.02
N ARG A 98 14.19 -14.94 -4.72
CA ARG A 98 13.71 -13.64 -4.25
C ARG A 98 12.20 -13.58 -4.34
N LEU A 99 11.57 -13.22 -3.23
CA LEU A 99 10.14 -13.05 -3.07
C LEU A 99 9.85 -11.69 -2.44
N LEU A 100 8.60 -11.25 -2.60
CA LEU A 100 8.05 -10.12 -1.87
C LEU A 100 6.79 -10.61 -1.15
N LEU A 101 6.78 -10.46 0.17
CA LEU A 101 5.54 -10.54 0.93
C LEU A 101 4.87 -9.17 0.90
N ARG A 102 3.71 -9.07 0.28
CA ARG A 102 2.93 -7.83 0.22
C ARG A 102 1.88 -7.85 1.34
N CYS A 103 1.88 -6.82 2.18
CA CYS A 103 0.92 -6.64 3.25
C CYS A 103 0.17 -5.31 3.05
N PRO A 104 -1.17 -5.32 2.92
CA PRO A 104 -1.97 -4.11 2.97
C PRO A 104 -1.82 -3.42 4.35
N PHE A 105 -1.80 -2.09 4.37
CA PHE A 105 -1.82 -1.33 5.61
C PHE A 105 -3.21 -1.43 6.25
N PRO A 106 -3.33 -1.96 7.49
CA PRO A 106 -4.63 -2.15 8.12
C PRO A 106 -5.42 -0.85 8.28
N HIS A 107 -4.73 0.26 8.60
CA HIS A 107 -5.35 1.58 8.76
C HIS A 107 -5.85 2.21 7.45
N MET A 108 -5.55 1.61 6.29
CA MET A 108 -6.00 2.05 4.98
C MET A 108 -7.21 1.26 4.49
N VAL A 109 -7.78 0.40 5.33
CA VAL A 109 -8.88 -0.51 5.00
C VAL A 109 -9.94 -0.43 6.11
N GLY A 110 -11.22 -0.57 5.76
CA GLY A 110 -12.35 -0.35 6.68
C GLY A 110 -12.49 -1.37 7.82
N GLY A 111 -11.75 -2.48 7.77
CA GLY A 111 -11.83 -3.58 8.72
C GLY A 111 -11.20 -4.86 8.18
N LEU A 112 -11.27 -5.94 8.96
CA LEU A 112 -10.73 -7.26 8.58
C LEU A 112 -11.47 -7.86 7.39
N THR A 113 -12.78 -7.65 7.28
CA THR A 113 -13.60 -8.17 6.18
C THR A 113 -13.17 -7.55 4.85
N GLU A 114 -13.00 -6.23 4.84
CA GLU A 114 -12.55 -5.45 3.68
C GLU A 114 -11.09 -5.75 3.34
N LEU A 115 -10.26 -6.06 4.35
CA LEU A 115 -8.88 -6.50 4.16
C LEU A 115 -8.80 -7.84 3.42
N ASP A 116 -9.63 -8.78 3.87
CA ASP A 116 -9.76 -10.09 3.28
C ASP A 116 -10.34 -10.02 1.87
N GLU A 117 -11.34 -9.16 1.65
CA GLU A 117 -11.89 -8.88 0.32
C GLU A 117 -10.83 -8.33 -0.62
N LYS A 118 -10.07 -7.31 -0.18
CA LYS A 118 -8.96 -6.74 -0.95
C LYS A 118 -7.95 -7.81 -1.35
N THR A 119 -7.55 -8.66 -0.40
CA THR A 119 -6.57 -9.73 -0.64
C THR A 119 -7.09 -10.74 -1.66
N ARG A 120 -8.35 -11.20 -1.51
CA ARG A 120 -8.98 -12.12 -2.47
C ARG A 120 -9.08 -11.53 -3.87
N CYS A 121 -9.53 -10.27 -3.98
CA CYS A 121 -9.67 -9.58 -5.26
C CYS A 121 -8.32 -9.43 -5.99
N GLU A 122 -7.27 -9.09 -5.25
CA GLU A 122 -5.92 -9.02 -5.80
C GLU A 122 -5.42 -10.40 -6.26
N ALA A 123 -5.56 -11.43 -5.43
CA ALA A 123 -5.16 -12.79 -5.77
C ALA A 123 -5.90 -13.33 -7.01
N ALA A 124 -7.21 -13.10 -7.08
CA ALA A 124 -8.03 -13.47 -8.24
C ALA A 124 -7.58 -12.74 -9.51
N THR A 125 -7.24 -11.46 -9.40
CA THR A 125 -6.73 -10.65 -10.52
C THR A 125 -5.40 -11.21 -11.04
N PHE A 126 -4.44 -11.50 -10.15
CA PHE A 126 -3.16 -12.11 -10.52
C PHE A 126 -3.36 -13.47 -11.21
N ALA A 127 -4.21 -14.34 -10.66
CA ALA A 127 -4.50 -15.65 -11.23
C ALA A 127 -5.15 -15.53 -12.62
N TRP A 128 -6.07 -14.58 -12.78
CA TRP A 128 -6.73 -14.33 -14.05
C TRP A 128 -5.75 -13.82 -15.10
N ILE A 129 -4.95 -12.79 -14.80
CA ILE A 129 -3.96 -12.25 -15.75
C ILE A 129 -2.94 -13.33 -16.12
N SER A 130 -2.44 -14.08 -15.13
CA SER A 130 -1.45 -15.15 -15.37
C SER A 130 -1.97 -16.23 -16.33
N SER A 131 -3.29 -16.45 -16.35
CA SER A 131 -3.93 -17.49 -17.17
C SER A 131 -4.39 -16.97 -18.53
N ASN A 132 -4.82 -15.71 -18.60
CA ASN A 132 -5.49 -15.14 -19.79
C ASN A 132 -4.59 -14.18 -20.59
N CYS A 133 -3.49 -13.68 -20.01
CA CYS A 133 -2.62 -12.70 -20.63
C CYS A 133 -1.15 -13.15 -20.59
N PRO A 134 -0.78 -14.29 -21.20
CA PRO A 134 0.57 -14.87 -21.09
C PRO A 134 1.70 -14.00 -21.67
N GLN A 135 1.35 -13.01 -22.50
CA GLN A 135 2.31 -12.06 -23.08
C GLN A 135 2.61 -10.87 -22.17
N ILE A 136 1.84 -10.67 -21.10
CA ILE A 136 2.06 -9.57 -20.15
C ILE A 136 2.96 -10.10 -19.03
N PRO A 137 4.19 -9.59 -18.88
CA PRO A 137 5.07 -10.02 -17.80
C PRO A 137 4.53 -9.49 -16.48
N ILE A 138 4.05 -10.41 -15.63
CA ILE A 138 3.64 -10.11 -14.26
C ILE A 138 4.43 -10.95 -13.26
N PRO A 139 4.61 -10.46 -12.01
CA PRO A 139 5.12 -11.29 -10.94
C PRO A 139 4.25 -12.53 -10.74
N ARG A 140 4.89 -13.67 -10.44
CA ARG A 140 4.17 -14.90 -10.09
C ARG A 140 3.59 -14.80 -8.70
N LEU A 141 2.29 -15.04 -8.59
CA LEU A 141 1.63 -15.23 -7.30
C LEU A 141 1.98 -16.63 -6.76
N TRP A 142 2.72 -16.67 -5.66
CA TRP A 142 3.08 -17.92 -4.98
C TRP A 142 2.06 -18.35 -3.93
N GLY A 143 1.27 -17.40 -3.45
CA GLY A 143 0.40 -17.59 -2.30
C GLY A 143 -0.30 -16.32 -1.85
N PHE A 144 -1.33 -16.49 -1.03
CA PHE A 144 -1.99 -15.42 -0.29
C PHE A 144 -2.44 -15.95 1.08
N GLY A 145 -2.80 -15.05 1.99
CA GLY A 145 -3.29 -15.41 3.32
C GLY A 145 -4.31 -14.40 3.82
N LEU A 146 -5.29 -14.88 4.59
CA LEU A 146 -6.41 -14.10 5.14
C LEU A 146 -6.34 -14.02 6.67
N GLY A 147 -7.08 -13.07 7.25
CA GLY A 147 -7.03 -12.77 8.68
C GLY A 147 -7.43 -13.92 9.62
N ASN A 148 -8.14 -14.93 9.11
CA ASN A 148 -8.53 -16.13 9.85
C ASN A 148 -7.56 -17.31 9.71
N GLY A 149 -6.39 -17.10 9.08
CA GLY A 149 -5.40 -18.14 8.84
C GLY A 149 -5.73 -19.06 7.66
N LEU A 150 -6.75 -18.75 6.86
CA LEU A 150 -6.95 -19.40 5.56
C LEU A 150 -5.87 -18.92 4.58
N SER A 151 -5.14 -19.85 3.99
CA SER A 151 -4.11 -19.63 2.98
C SER A 151 -4.12 -20.75 1.95
#